data_AF-A0A3M1ZIK8-F1
#
_entry.id   AF-A0A3M1ZIK8-F1
#
_cell.length_a   1.000
_cell.length_b   1.000
_cell.length_c   1.000
_cell.angle_alpha   90.00
_cell.angle_beta   90.00
_cell.angle_gamma   90.00
#
_symmetry.space_group_name_H-M   'P 1'
#
loop_
_entity.id
_entity.type
_entity.pdbx_description
1 polymer ?
#
loop_
_entity_poly.entity_id
_entity_poly.type
_entity_poly.pdbx_seq_one_letter_code
_entity_poly.pdbx_strand_id
1 'polypeptide(L)'
;MSDVKVLVDERVRLVTAVLAGSRWPEEEQATLAHAVHPHAKQLRQWVLAMKDHPAVVQLNEWLAAGIDVSVVVTAVLHCRGAALEPVGELPVPVTAEWLQAVADFARQARLAEFWADPVQQAHWQTAMKDLEAIFRDSYLPELLTRLIRKPVPDVVVMPNLAYPALIPVLARGETAIYLLLPPPKAVGESPPWPYAEDPNWVLVNCMRELVNYLLARQLVHLSGEQRESLIHAAAALLLEMDMDELEAQSYLVRIRREHRLPDLPEVVERLRAFVTEGNGRSLAEIL
;
A
#
# COMPACT_ATOMS: atom_id res chain seq x y z
N MET A 1 4.38 21.60 5.17
CA MET A 1 4.94 20.58 4.26
C MET A 1 4.27 19.27 4.61
N SER A 2 3.87 18.49 3.62
CA SER A 2 3.30 17.15 3.82
C SER A 2 4.43 16.21 4.25
N ASP A 3 4.13 15.30 5.18
CA ASP A 3 5.11 14.40 5.78
C ASP A 3 4.76 12.92 5.49
N VAL A 4 5.76 12.04 5.52
CA VAL A 4 5.54 10.59 5.50
C VAL A 4 5.52 10.09 6.94
N LYS A 5 4.35 9.62 7.39
CA LYS A 5 4.17 9.04 8.71
C LYS A 5 4.19 7.53 8.61
N VAL A 6 4.95 6.88 9.46
CA VAL A 6 4.90 5.43 9.63
C VAL A 6 4.12 5.11 10.89
N LEU A 7 3.00 4.39 10.76
CA LEU A 7 2.19 3.97 11.91
C LEU A 7 1.39 2.71 11.60
N VAL A 8 0.95 2.06 12.67
CA VAL A 8 -0.02 0.96 12.61
C VAL A 8 -1.38 1.52 13.00
N ASP A 9 -2.33 1.47 12.07
CA ASP A 9 -3.71 1.85 12.35
C ASP A 9 -4.51 0.60 12.76
N GLU A 10 -4.97 0.59 14.00
CA GLU A 10 -5.71 -0.53 14.57
C GLU A 10 -6.96 -0.88 13.77
N ARG A 11 -7.67 0.12 13.24
CA ARG A 11 -8.90 -0.07 12.47
C ARG A 11 -8.60 -0.80 11.17
N VAL A 12 -7.48 -0.46 10.54
CA VAL A 12 -6.99 -1.13 9.34
C VAL A 12 -6.53 -2.55 9.65
N ARG A 13 -5.84 -2.76 10.78
CA ARG A 13 -5.42 -4.11 11.22
C ARG A 13 -6.60 -5.05 11.51
N LEU A 14 -7.77 -4.51 11.89
CA LEU A 14 -8.98 -5.31 11.97
C LEU A 14 -9.42 -5.83 10.60
N VAL A 15 -9.37 -5.00 9.56
CA VAL A 15 -9.72 -5.42 8.19
C VAL A 15 -8.77 -6.51 7.70
N THR A 16 -7.47 -6.40 7.97
CA THR A 16 -6.50 -7.44 7.58
C THR A 16 -6.75 -8.77 8.30
N ALA A 17 -7.30 -8.74 9.52
CA ALA A 17 -7.76 -9.94 10.23
C ALA A 17 -9.05 -10.54 9.66
N VAL A 18 -10.02 -9.71 9.26
CA VAL A 18 -11.22 -10.21 8.56
C VAL A 18 -10.83 -10.84 7.22
N LEU A 19 -9.90 -10.22 6.48
CA LEU A 19 -9.33 -10.80 5.25
C LEU A 19 -8.63 -12.14 5.53
N ALA A 20 -7.87 -12.26 6.62
CA ALA A 20 -7.22 -13.51 6.99
C ALA A 20 -8.19 -14.67 7.26
N GLY A 21 -9.40 -14.38 7.76
CA GLY A 21 -10.47 -15.36 7.97
C GLY A 21 -11.37 -15.59 6.74
N SER A 22 -11.21 -14.75 5.71
CA SER A 22 -11.98 -14.80 4.46
C SER A 22 -11.35 -15.77 3.44
N ARG A 23 -11.87 -15.76 2.21
CA ARG A 23 -11.29 -16.49 1.07
C ARG A 23 -10.10 -15.77 0.40
N TRP A 24 -9.79 -14.54 0.82
CA TRP A 24 -8.70 -13.74 0.25
C TRP A 24 -7.35 -14.49 0.25
N PRO A 25 -6.92 -15.16 1.32
CA PRO A 25 -5.64 -15.88 1.33
C PRO A 25 -5.52 -16.90 0.21
N GLU A 26 -6.59 -17.64 -0.09
CA GLU A 26 -6.63 -18.61 -1.18
C GLU A 26 -6.67 -17.94 -2.55
N GLU A 27 -7.46 -16.88 -2.72
CA GLU A 27 -7.56 -16.11 -3.97
C GLU A 27 -6.23 -15.44 -4.34
N GLU A 28 -5.54 -14.87 -3.36
CA GLU A 28 -4.22 -14.25 -3.54
C GLU A 28 -3.16 -15.29 -3.93
N GLN A 29 -3.16 -16.46 -3.26
CA GLN A 29 -2.26 -17.56 -3.60
C GLN A 29 -2.56 -18.19 -4.97
N ALA A 30 -3.83 -18.19 -5.40
CA ALA A 30 -4.21 -18.61 -6.75
C ALA A 30 -3.73 -17.62 -7.83
N THR A 31 -3.65 -16.33 -7.49
CA THR A 31 -3.12 -15.29 -8.39
C THR A 31 -1.61 -15.42 -8.56
N LEU A 32 -0.88 -15.54 -7.45
CA LEU A 32 0.55 -15.79 -7.46
C LEU A 32 0.97 -16.52 -6.19
N ALA A 33 1.39 -17.78 -6.34
CA ALA A 33 1.92 -18.56 -5.24
C ALA A 33 3.19 -17.90 -4.69
N HIS A 34 3.20 -17.61 -3.39
CA HIS A 34 4.32 -16.98 -2.70
C HIS A 34 4.29 -17.32 -1.20
N ALA A 35 5.46 -17.30 -0.57
CA ALA A 35 5.53 -17.43 0.87
C ALA A 35 5.00 -16.15 1.55
N VAL A 36 3.98 -16.32 2.40
CA VAL A 36 3.47 -15.24 3.25
C VAL A 36 4.26 -15.14 4.55
N HIS A 37 4.27 -13.95 5.15
CA HIS A 37 4.95 -13.70 6.42
C HIS A 37 4.41 -14.64 7.54
N PRO A 38 5.25 -15.13 8.48
CA PRO A 38 4.80 -16.01 9.56
C PRO A 38 3.63 -15.44 10.38
N HIS A 39 3.62 -14.12 10.57
CA HIS A 39 2.51 -13.39 11.20
C HIS A 39 1.16 -13.64 10.50
N ALA A 40 1.10 -13.51 9.17
CA ALA A 40 -0.11 -13.76 8.38
C ALA A 40 -0.62 -15.20 8.55
N LYS A 41 0.29 -16.19 8.57
CA LYS A 41 -0.07 -17.60 8.78
C LYS A 41 -0.69 -17.82 10.16
N GLN A 42 -0.07 -17.27 11.19
CA GLN A 42 -0.54 -17.38 12.57
C GLN A 42 -1.88 -16.66 12.76
N LEU A 43 -2.04 -15.46 12.19
CA LEU A 43 -3.31 -14.73 12.22
C LEU A 43 -4.42 -15.54 11.55
N ARG A 44 -4.18 -16.08 10.35
CA ARG A 44 -5.16 -16.92 9.65
C ARG A 44 -5.55 -18.13 10.46
N GLN A 45 -4.59 -18.83 11.06
CA GLN A 45 -4.87 -19.95 11.97
C GLN A 45 -5.73 -19.52 13.17
N TRP A 46 -5.43 -18.36 13.73
CA TRP A 46 -6.16 -17.80 14.87
C TRP A 46 -7.62 -17.51 14.54
N VAL A 47 -7.90 -16.93 13.38
CA VAL A 47 -9.25 -16.51 12.99
C VAL A 47 -10.01 -17.53 12.13
N LEU A 48 -9.42 -18.68 11.80
CA LEU A 48 -10.02 -19.65 10.87
C LEU A 48 -11.40 -20.16 11.32
N ALA A 49 -11.62 -20.29 12.63
CA ALA A 49 -12.91 -20.68 13.20
C ALA A 49 -14.03 -19.64 12.95
N MET A 50 -13.66 -18.41 12.58
CA MET A 50 -14.58 -17.30 12.34
C MET A 50 -14.98 -17.17 10.86
N LYS A 51 -14.65 -18.14 10.00
CA LYS A 51 -14.93 -18.08 8.55
C LYS A 51 -16.41 -17.86 8.19
N ASP A 52 -17.33 -18.29 9.07
CA ASP A 52 -18.78 -18.17 8.89
C ASP A 52 -19.35 -16.93 9.62
N HIS A 53 -18.50 -16.09 10.21
CA HIS A 53 -18.91 -14.87 10.89
C HIS A 53 -19.50 -13.85 9.90
N PRO A 54 -20.58 -13.09 10.26
CA PRO A 54 -21.23 -12.15 9.34
C PRO A 54 -20.27 -11.16 8.65
N ALA A 55 -19.28 -10.65 9.37
CA ALA A 55 -18.25 -9.76 8.79
C ALA A 55 -17.45 -10.42 7.65
N VAL A 56 -17.09 -11.70 7.81
CA VAL A 56 -16.31 -12.47 6.83
C VAL A 56 -17.20 -12.86 5.64
N VAL A 57 -18.41 -13.33 5.90
CA VAL A 57 -19.38 -13.71 4.85
C VAL A 57 -19.67 -12.52 3.94
N GLN A 58 -20.00 -11.37 4.51
CA GLN A 58 -20.29 -10.17 3.73
C GLN A 58 -19.07 -9.67 2.95
N LEU A 59 -17.87 -9.75 3.54
CA LEU A 59 -16.63 -9.39 2.84
C LEU A 59 -16.39 -10.32 1.64
N ASN A 60 -16.59 -11.63 1.79
CA ASN A 60 -16.48 -12.58 0.69
C ASN A 60 -17.44 -12.27 -0.46
N GLU A 61 -18.68 -11.86 -0.15
CA GLU A 61 -19.65 -11.43 -1.17
C GLU A 61 -19.18 -10.19 -1.92
N TRP A 62 -18.64 -9.19 -1.22
CA TRP A 62 -18.10 -7.98 -1.86
C TRP A 62 -16.89 -8.28 -2.73
N LEU A 63 -15.97 -9.11 -2.24
CA LEU A 63 -14.83 -9.58 -3.03
C LEU A 63 -15.30 -10.32 -4.29
N ALA A 64 -16.35 -11.14 -4.18
CA ALA A 64 -16.94 -11.85 -5.33
C ALA A 64 -17.58 -10.89 -6.34
N ALA A 65 -18.13 -9.78 -5.86
CA ALA A 65 -18.68 -8.71 -6.69
C ALA A 65 -17.61 -7.77 -7.26
N GLY A 66 -16.32 -8.01 -6.99
CA GLY A 66 -15.21 -7.20 -7.49
C GLY A 66 -15.03 -5.87 -6.74
N ILE A 67 -15.55 -5.75 -5.52
CA ILE A 67 -15.28 -4.60 -4.66
C ILE A 67 -13.82 -4.65 -4.20
N ASP A 68 -13.12 -3.54 -4.43
CA ASP A 68 -11.71 -3.41 -4.08
C ASP A 68 -11.51 -3.33 -2.55
N VAL A 69 -10.46 -3.96 -2.04
CA VAL A 69 -10.10 -3.94 -0.61
C VAL A 69 -9.90 -2.50 -0.10
N SER A 70 -9.40 -1.60 -0.94
CA SER A 70 -9.26 -0.18 -0.63
C SER A 70 -10.56 0.50 -0.22
N VAL A 71 -11.72 0.05 -0.75
CA VAL A 71 -13.05 0.58 -0.36
C VAL A 71 -13.35 0.23 1.09
N VAL A 72 -13.07 -1.01 1.48
CA VAL A 72 -13.28 -1.52 2.83
C VAL A 72 -12.33 -0.86 3.83
N VAL A 73 -11.06 -0.72 3.45
CA VAL A 73 -10.06 0.00 4.26
C VAL A 73 -10.42 1.48 4.40
N THR A 74 -10.86 2.12 3.32
CA THR A 74 -11.35 3.52 3.34
C THR A 74 -12.52 3.67 4.32
N ALA A 75 -13.46 2.73 4.35
CA ALA A 75 -14.59 2.79 5.28
C ALA A 75 -14.16 2.79 6.75
N VAL A 76 -13.26 1.88 7.15
CA VAL A 76 -12.79 1.83 8.56
C VAL A 76 -11.93 3.04 8.94
N LEU A 77 -11.24 3.66 7.97
CA LEU A 77 -10.52 4.92 8.19
C LEU A 77 -11.46 6.11 8.45
N HIS A 78 -12.71 6.04 8.00
CA HIS A 78 -13.81 6.97 8.30
C HIS A 78 -14.62 6.56 9.53
N CYS A 79 -14.01 5.83 10.46
CA CYS A 79 -14.61 5.44 11.74
C CYS A 79 -13.77 5.89 12.93
N ARG A 80 -14.36 6.02 14.12
CA ARG A 80 -13.68 6.30 15.39
C ARG A 80 -13.75 5.12 16.35
N GLY A 81 -12.68 4.96 17.12
CA GLY A 81 -12.59 4.00 18.22
C GLY A 81 -12.64 2.54 17.79
N ALA A 82 -12.58 1.65 18.78
CA ALA A 82 -12.64 0.19 18.57
C ALA A 82 -14.04 -0.30 18.15
N ALA A 83 -15.08 0.49 18.40
CA ALA A 83 -16.45 0.19 17.99
C ALA A 83 -16.73 0.52 16.51
N LEU A 84 -15.76 1.12 15.81
CA LEU A 84 -15.87 1.54 14.40
C LEU A 84 -17.10 2.44 14.14
N GLU A 85 -17.29 3.44 14.98
CA GLU A 85 -18.39 4.41 14.83
C GLU A 85 -18.12 5.33 13.62
N PRO A 86 -18.98 5.35 12.58
CA PRO A 86 -18.77 6.20 11.41
C PRO A 86 -18.75 7.69 11.77
N VAL A 87 -17.84 8.44 11.16
CA VAL A 87 -17.76 9.91 11.33
C VAL A 87 -18.31 10.71 10.16
N GLY A 88 -18.81 10.03 9.14
CA GLY A 88 -19.36 10.61 7.94
C GLY A 88 -20.03 9.57 7.06
N GLU A 89 -20.22 9.91 5.79
CA GLU A 89 -20.73 8.98 4.78
C GLU A 89 -19.71 7.86 4.53
N LEU A 90 -20.20 6.62 4.50
CA LEU A 90 -19.37 5.44 4.21
C LEU A 90 -19.33 5.20 2.70
N PRO A 91 -18.20 4.72 2.16
CA PRO A 91 -18.14 4.34 0.76
C PRO A 91 -19.02 3.11 0.51
N VAL A 92 -19.82 3.16 -0.56
CA VAL A 92 -20.64 2.02 -1.01
C VAL A 92 -19.71 0.84 -1.37
N PRO A 93 -20.04 -0.40 -0.98
CA PRO A 93 -21.29 -0.86 -0.34
C PRO A 93 -21.23 -0.96 1.19
N VAL A 94 -20.22 -0.39 1.84
CA VAL A 94 -20.00 -0.59 3.28
C VAL A 94 -21.10 0.08 4.10
N THR A 95 -21.70 -0.67 5.03
CA THR A 95 -22.77 -0.20 5.91
C THR A 95 -22.33 -0.17 7.38
N ALA A 96 -23.09 0.54 8.21
CA ALA A 96 -22.85 0.59 9.65
C ALA A 96 -23.03 -0.79 10.31
N GLU A 97 -23.95 -1.63 9.81
CA GLU A 97 -24.17 -2.99 10.30
C GLU A 97 -22.94 -3.88 10.05
N TRP A 98 -22.30 -3.73 8.88
CA TRP A 98 -21.07 -4.47 8.62
C TRP A 98 -19.93 -4.01 9.52
N LEU A 99 -19.78 -2.72 9.78
CA LEU A 99 -18.76 -2.20 10.71
C LEU A 99 -18.98 -2.70 12.14
N GLN A 100 -20.24 -2.77 12.59
CA GLN A 100 -20.59 -3.41 13.87
C GLN A 100 -20.22 -4.89 13.88
N ALA A 101 -20.46 -5.61 12.77
CA ALA A 101 -20.02 -7.00 12.63
C ALA A 101 -18.48 -7.13 12.66
N VAL A 102 -17.72 -6.18 12.11
CA VAL A 102 -16.25 -6.19 12.21
C VAL A 102 -15.78 -6.00 13.65
N ALA A 103 -16.38 -5.05 14.38
CA ALA A 103 -16.08 -4.86 15.80
C ALA A 103 -16.46 -6.10 16.64
N ASP A 104 -17.57 -6.76 16.30
CA ASP A 104 -18.00 -8.01 16.92
C ASP A 104 -17.05 -9.18 16.62
N PHE A 105 -16.63 -9.31 15.36
CA PHE A 105 -15.60 -10.26 14.94
C PHE A 105 -14.32 -10.10 15.77
N ALA A 106 -13.84 -8.87 15.94
CA ALA A 106 -12.63 -8.59 16.70
C ALA A 106 -12.73 -9.05 18.16
N ARG A 107 -13.91 -8.88 18.77
CA ARG A 107 -14.20 -9.31 20.14
C ARG A 107 -14.30 -10.82 20.25
N GLN A 108 -15.08 -11.47 19.39
CA GLN A 108 -15.28 -12.92 19.40
C GLN A 108 -14.00 -13.69 19.08
N ALA A 109 -13.21 -13.18 18.12
CA ALA A 109 -11.91 -13.72 17.77
C ALA A 109 -10.82 -13.37 18.78
N ARG A 110 -11.10 -12.58 19.83
CA ARG A 110 -10.13 -12.16 20.85
C ARG A 110 -8.87 -11.55 20.24
N LEU A 111 -9.01 -10.72 19.21
CA LEU A 111 -7.87 -10.17 18.47
C LEU A 111 -6.94 -9.33 19.35
N ALA A 112 -7.47 -8.66 20.38
CA ALA A 112 -6.67 -7.93 21.34
C ALA A 112 -5.59 -8.81 22.01
N GLU A 113 -5.87 -10.09 22.24
CA GLU A 113 -4.91 -11.03 22.82
C GLU A 113 -3.86 -11.45 21.80
N PHE A 114 -4.27 -11.70 20.57
CA PHE A 114 -3.34 -12.01 19.48
C PHE A 114 -2.37 -10.86 19.23
N TRP A 115 -2.84 -9.61 19.24
CA TRP A 115 -1.99 -8.42 19.10
C TRP A 115 -1.15 -8.12 20.34
N ALA A 116 -1.57 -8.56 21.52
CA ALA A 116 -0.83 -8.39 22.77
C ALA A 116 0.30 -9.42 22.96
N ASP A 117 0.32 -10.49 22.17
CA ASP A 117 1.39 -11.48 22.19
C ASP A 117 2.75 -10.81 21.86
N PRO A 118 3.77 -10.96 22.72
CA PRO A 118 5.05 -10.28 22.56
C PRO A 118 5.78 -10.59 21.23
N VAL A 119 5.60 -11.80 20.68
CA VAL A 119 6.20 -12.19 19.41
C VAL A 119 5.52 -11.43 18.27
N GLN A 120 4.19 -11.31 18.30
CA GLN A 120 3.47 -10.53 17.29
C GLN A 120 3.85 -9.05 17.39
N GLN A 121 3.91 -8.48 18.59
CA GLN A 121 4.34 -7.10 18.80
C GLN A 121 5.75 -6.84 18.25
N ALA A 122 6.69 -7.74 18.52
CA ALA A 122 8.06 -7.60 18.04
C ALA A 122 8.13 -7.53 16.50
N HIS A 123 7.38 -8.39 15.80
CA HIS A 123 7.33 -8.35 14.33
C HIS A 123 6.86 -6.99 13.79
N TRP A 124 5.76 -6.46 14.34
CA TRP A 124 5.22 -5.16 13.92
C TRP A 124 6.16 -3.99 14.28
N GLN A 125 6.80 -4.03 15.44
CA GLN A 125 7.77 -3.01 15.86
C GLN A 125 9.01 -3.00 14.97
N THR A 126 9.55 -4.16 14.60
CA THR A 126 10.65 -4.25 13.63
C THR A 126 10.24 -3.68 12.28
N ALA A 127 9.08 -4.08 11.76
CA ALA A 127 8.58 -3.58 10.50
C ALA A 127 8.36 -2.05 10.49
N MET A 128 7.81 -1.50 11.56
CA MET A 128 7.69 -0.05 11.73
C MET A 128 9.06 0.62 11.75
N LYS A 129 10.00 0.12 12.55
CA LYS A 129 11.35 0.69 12.66
C LYS A 129 12.07 0.71 11.32
N ASP A 130 11.95 -0.36 10.53
CA ASP A 130 12.55 -0.44 9.21
C ASP A 130 11.97 0.64 8.28
N LEU A 131 10.63 0.76 8.23
CA LEU A 131 9.97 1.79 7.40
C LEU A 131 10.26 3.22 7.90
N GLU A 132 10.28 3.45 9.21
CA GLU A 132 10.67 4.74 9.80
C GLU A 132 12.10 5.12 9.42
N ALA A 133 13.01 4.15 9.36
CA ALA A 133 14.38 4.39 8.92
C ALA A 133 14.45 4.75 7.43
N ILE A 134 13.65 4.08 6.58
CA ILE A 134 13.58 4.35 5.14
C ILE A 134 13.00 5.74 4.85
N PHE A 135 11.96 6.16 5.59
CA PHE A 135 11.24 7.40 5.30
C PHE A 135 11.70 8.64 6.08
N ARG A 136 12.63 8.51 7.04
CA ARG A 136 13.05 9.60 7.95
C ARG A 136 13.35 10.93 7.26
N ASP A 137 14.03 10.88 6.12
CA ASP A 137 14.47 12.06 5.37
C ASP A 137 14.07 11.94 3.88
N SER A 138 12.97 11.25 3.60
CA SER A 138 12.55 10.96 2.23
C SER A 138 12.05 12.20 1.49
N TYR A 139 12.48 12.35 0.24
CA TYR A 139 12.00 13.38 -0.70
C TYR A 139 10.65 13.03 -1.33
N LEU A 140 10.05 11.88 -0.99
CA LEU A 140 8.78 11.41 -1.57
C LEU A 140 7.67 12.48 -1.55
N PRO A 141 7.34 13.15 -0.42
CA PRO A 141 6.28 14.17 -0.42
C PRO A 141 6.61 15.39 -1.30
N GLU A 142 7.87 15.79 -1.33
CA GLU A 142 8.34 16.92 -2.13
C GLU A 142 8.25 16.59 -3.62
N LEU A 143 8.76 15.42 -4.03
CA LEU A 143 8.71 14.97 -5.40
C LEU A 143 7.26 14.82 -5.88
N LEU A 144 6.38 14.22 -5.08
CA LEU A 144 4.94 14.12 -5.41
C LEU A 144 4.30 15.49 -5.57
N THR A 145 4.58 16.44 -4.66
CA THR A 145 4.07 17.82 -4.77
C THR A 145 4.52 18.50 -6.05
N ARG A 146 5.80 18.34 -6.43
CA ARG A 146 6.36 18.87 -7.68
C ARG A 146 5.74 18.21 -8.91
N LEU A 147 5.50 16.90 -8.85
CA LEU A 147 4.90 16.12 -9.94
C LEU A 147 3.43 16.51 -10.19
N ILE A 148 2.65 16.65 -9.11
CA ILE A 148 1.20 16.89 -9.18
C ILE A 148 0.86 18.39 -9.29
N ARG A 149 1.83 19.27 -8.97
CA ARG A 149 1.68 20.74 -8.95
C ARG A 149 0.60 21.22 -7.99
N LYS A 150 0.31 20.43 -6.96
CA LYS A 150 -0.65 20.75 -5.90
C LYS A 150 -0.14 20.19 -4.59
N PRO A 151 -0.51 20.80 -3.44
CA PRO A 151 -0.25 20.20 -2.14
C PRO A 151 -0.83 18.79 -2.10
N VAL A 152 0.00 17.82 -1.73
CA VAL A 152 -0.44 16.44 -1.49
C VAL A 152 -0.91 16.30 -0.04
N PRO A 153 -1.92 15.47 0.25
CA PRO A 153 -2.23 15.07 1.62
C PRO A 153 -1.00 14.43 2.30
N ASP A 154 -1.02 14.38 3.64
CA ASP A 154 -0.06 13.55 4.36
C ASP A 154 -0.13 12.09 3.86
N VAL A 155 1.02 11.42 3.82
CA VAL A 155 1.10 10.00 3.46
C VAL A 155 1.36 9.21 4.72
N VAL A 156 0.50 8.24 5.00
CA VAL A 156 0.68 7.27 6.07
C VAL A 156 1.09 5.95 5.44
N VAL A 157 2.32 5.50 5.69
CA VAL A 157 2.77 4.16 5.30
C VAL A 157 2.59 3.24 6.50
N MET A 158 1.75 2.23 6.34
CA MET A 158 1.52 1.21 7.34
C MET A 158 2.18 -0.09 6.87
N PRO A 159 3.10 -0.70 7.66
CA PRO A 159 3.57 -2.04 7.33
C PRO A 159 2.38 -3.01 7.32
N ASN A 160 2.36 -3.97 6.40
CA ASN A 160 1.31 -5.00 6.36
C ASN A 160 1.92 -6.39 6.42
N LEU A 161 1.98 -6.97 7.62
CA LEU A 161 2.49 -8.33 7.84
C LEU A 161 1.38 -9.40 7.74
N ALA A 162 0.16 -9.00 7.38
CA ALA A 162 -1.05 -9.81 7.29
C ALA A 162 -1.54 -9.87 5.83
N TYR A 163 -2.86 -9.92 5.61
CA TYR A 163 -3.47 -9.92 4.28
C TYR A 163 -4.06 -8.54 3.94
N PRO A 164 -3.93 -8.04 2.69
CA PRO A 164 -3.27 -8.68 1.54
C PRO A 164 -1.74 -8.78 1.69
N ALA A 165 -1.16 -9.94 1.39
CA ALA A 165 0.27 -10.19 1.60
C ALA A 165 1.11 -9.94 0.33
N LEU A 166 0.46 -9.79 -0.82
CA LEU A 166 1.14 -9.63 -2.11
C LEU A 166 1.10 -8.20 -2.64
N ILE A 167 -0.07 -7.55 -2.56
CA ILE A 167 -0.31 -6.25 -3.19
C ILE A 167 -0.45 -5.16 -2.13
N PRO A 168 0.13 -3.98 -2.35
CA PRO A 168 -0.16 -2.83 -1.51
C PRO A 168 -1.64 -2.45 -1.62
N VAL A 169 -2.18 -1.87 -0.55
CA VAL A 169 -3.54 -1.29 -0.55
C VAL A 169 -3.44 0.19 -0.24
N LEU A 170 -3.90 1.01 -1.17
CA LEU A 170 -3.98 2.46 -0.99
C LEU A 170 -5.42 2.85 -0.66
N ALA A 171 -5.61 3.56 0.44
CA ALA A 171 -6.93 3.99 0.92
C ALA A 171 -6.92 5.46 1.33
N ARG A 172 -8.09 6.11 1.29
CA ARG A 172 -8.24 7.51 1.67
C ARG A 172 -8.75 7.63 3.11
N GLY A 173 -7.99 8.31 3.96
CA GLY A 173 -8.51 8.83 5.23
C GLY A 173 -9.05 10.25 5.09
N GLU A 174 -9.56 10.84 6.18
CA GLU A 174 -10.10 12.20 6.18
C GLU A 174 -9.05 13.24 5.72
N THR A 175 -7.83 13.14 6.25
CA THR A 175 -6.76 14.12 6.03
C THR A 175 -5.52 13.54 5.36
N ALA A 176 -5.34 12.21 5.37
CA ALA A 176 -4.17 11.53 4.84
C ALA A 176 -4.52 10.45 3.79
N ILE A 177 -3.52 10.03 3.02
CA ILE A 177 -3.58 8.82 2.18
C ILE A 177 -2.84 7.73 2.93
N TYR A 178 -3.49 6.58 3.09
CA TYR A 178 -2.92 5.41 3.75
C TYR A 178 -2.44 4.43 2.70
N LEU A 179 -1.21 3.94 2.85
CA LEU A 179 -0.63 2.88 2.04
C LEU A 179 -0.26 1.73 2.97
N LEU A 180 -1.04 0.66 2.89
CA LEU A 180 -0.73 -0.62 3.53
C LEU A 180 0.26 -1.31 2.62
N LEU A 181 1.51 -1.39 3.05
CA LEU A 181 2.60 -1.92 2.24
C LEU A 181 2.96 -3.31 2.74
N PRO A 182 2.81 -4.40 1.95
CA PRO A 182 3.36 -5.70 2.32
C PRO A 182 4.89 -5.69 2.20
N PRO A 183 5.61 -6.57 2.93
CA PRO A 183 7.05 -6.72 2.80
C PRO A 183 7.47 -7.22 1.41
N PRO A 184 8.69 -6.91 0.94
CA PRO A 184 9.22 -7.42 -0.31
C PRO A 184 9.14 -8.95 -0.39
N LYS A 185 8.61 -9.46 -1.50
CA LYS A 185 8.51 -10.90 -1.73
C LYS A 185 9.91 -11.51 -1.89
N ALA A 186 10.22 -12.52 -1.08
CA ALA A 186 11.43 -13.31 -1.24
C ALA A 186 11.34 -14.31 -2.41
N VAL A 187 12.48 -14.82 -2.84
CA VAL A 187 12.54 -15.88 -3.86
C VAL A 187 12.24 -17.24 -3.25
N GLY A 188 11.40 -18.05 -3.90
CA GLY A 188 11.09 -19.42 -3.50
C GLY A 188 10.12 -19.51 -2.31
N GLU A 189 10.44 -20.37 -1.35
CA GLU A 189 9.59 -20.65 -0.17
C GLU A 189 9.99 -19.85 1.08
N SER A 190 11.03 -19.02 0.98
CA SER A 190 11.50 -18.17 2.06
C SER A 190 10.44 -17.13 2.44
N PRO A 191 10.29 -16.79 3.73
CA PRO A 191 9.39 -15.70 4.12
C PRO A 191 9.80 -14.38 3.43
N PRO A 192 8.86 -13.43 3.26
CA PRO A 192 9.16 -12.11 2.71
C PRO A 192 10.34 -11.45 3.42
N TRP A 193 11.13 -10.69 2.68
CA TRP A 193 12.27 -9.98 3.24
C TRP A 193 11.81 -8.87 4.19
N PRO A 194 12.54 -8.60 5.28
CA PRO A 194 12.37 -7.37 6.04
C PRO A 194 12.47 -6.14 5.13
N TYR A 195 11.74 -5.06 5.45
CA TYR A 195 11.76 -3.85 4.62
C TYR A 195 13.17 -3.26 4.49
N ALA A 196 13.98 -3.36 5.55
CA ALA A 196 15.35 -2.85 5.56
C ALA A 196 16.32 -3.61 4.63
N GLU A 197 15.97 -4.81 4.15
CA GLU A 197 16.83 -5.55 3.21
C GLU A 197 16.70 -5.06 1.76
N ASP A 198 15.59 -4.41 1.40
CA ASP A 198 15.39 -3.82 0.08
C ASP A 198 14.65 -2.47 0.17
N PRO A 199 15.33 -1.41 0.66
CA PRO A 199 14.73 -0.07 0.77
C PRO A 199 14.34 0.50 -0.60
N ASN A 200 15.06 0.12 -1.67
CA ASN A 200 14.73 0.52 -3.03
C ASN A 200 13.35 0.01 -3.45
N TRP A 201 13.06 -1.27 -3.18
CA TRP A 201 11.75 -1.85 -3.46
C TRP A 201 10.64 -1.10 -2.70
N VAL A 202 10.89 -0.72 -1.44
CA VAL A 202 9.93 0.04 -0.63
C VAL A 202 9.62 1.38 -1.26
N LEU A 203 10.65 2.19 -1.54
CA LEU A 203 10.49 3.52 -2.13
C LEU A 203 9.80 3.45 -3.50
N VAL A 204 10.23 2.51 -4.35
CA VAL A 204 9.63 2.29 -5.66
C VAL A 204 8.16 1.95 -5.54
N ASN A 205 7.79 0.95 -4.72
CA ASN A 205 6.38 0.54 -4.64
C ASN A 205 5.52 1.64 -4.03
N CYS A 206 6.00 2.37 -3.02
CA CYS A 206 5.30 3.55 -2.51
C CYS A 206 5.07 4.60 -3.60
N MET A 207 6.11 4.95 -4.37
CA MET A 207 5.99 5.93 -5.44
C MET A 207 5.00 5.48 -6.52
N ARG A 208 5.06 4.20 -6.93
CA ARG A 208 4.16 3.64 -7.95
C ARG A 208 2.70 3.75 -7.53
N GLU A 209 2.38 3.32 -6.31
CA GLU A 209 0.99 3.36 -5.81
C GLU A 209 0.48 4.79 -5.65
N LEU A 210 1.31 5.68 -5.10
CA LEU A 210 0.94 7.08 -4.91
C LEU A 210 0.77 7.83 -6.24
N VAL A 211 1.63 7.58 -7.23
CA VAL A 211 1.50 8.13 -8.58
C VAL A 211 0.22 7.64 -9.25
N ASN A 212 -0.03 6.33 -9.21
CA ASN A 212 -1.25 5.74 -9.77
C ASN A 212 -2.51 6.37 -9.17
N TYR A 213 -2.53 6.57 -7.86
CA TYR A 213 -3.68 7.15 -7.17
C TYR A 213 -3.82 8.65 -7.42
N LEU A 214 -2.76 9.43 -7.20
CA LEU A 214 -2.81 10.89 -7.24
C LEU A 214 -2.95 11.44 -8.67
N LEU A 215 -2.44 10.71 -9.66
CA LEU A 215 -2.53 11.07 -11.07
C LEU A 215 -3.58 10.25 -11.83
N ALA A 216 -4.45 9.50 -11.15
CA ALA A 216 -5.42 8.60 -11.78
C ALA A 216 -6.17 9.24 -12.96
N ARG A 217 -6.62 10.49 -12.82
CA ARG A 217 -7.33 11.22 -13.89
C ARG A 217 -6.44 11.51 -15.10
N GLN A 218 -5.20 11.92 -14.88
CA GLN A 218 -4.23 12.19 -15.94
C GLN A 218 -3.82 10.89 -16.65
N LEU A 219 -3.63 9.82 -15.89
CA LEU A 219 -3.18 8.51 -16.39
C LEU A 219 -4.21 7.82 -17.30
N VAL A 220 -5.51 8.14 -17.19
CA VAL A 220 -6.55 7.59 -18.08
C VAL A 220 -6.36 8.02 -19.54
N HIS A 221 -5.73 9.17 -19.78
CA HIS A 221 -5.51 9.70 -21.13
C HIS A 221 -4.21 9.21 -21.79
N LEU A 222 -3.38 8.48 -21.05
CA LEU A 222 -2.11 7.94 -21.52
C LEU A 222 -2.27 6.51 -22.03
N SER A 223 -1.45 6.12 -23.02
CA SER A 223 -1.29 4.71 -23.38
C SER A 223 -0.70 3.91 -22.19
N GLY A 224 -0.86 2.58 -22.22
CA GLY A 224 -0.29 1.71 -21.19
C GLY A 224 1.23 1.89 -21.05
N GLU A 225 1.94 2.02 -22.16
CA GLU A 225 3.39 2.22 -22.19
C GLU A 225 3.82 3.58 -21.60
N GLN A 226 3.10 4.65 -21.96
CA GLN A 226 3.35 5.99 -21.39
C GLN A 226 3.07 6.02 -19.89
N ARG A 227 2.01 5.35 -19.44
CA ARG A 227 1.69 5.23 -18.02
C ARG A 227 2.81 4.52 -17.25
N GLU A 228 3.22 3.34 -17.71
CA GLU A 228 4.30 2.57 -17.08
C GLU A 228 5.61 3.38 -17.09
N SER A 229 5.93 4.05 -18.20
CA SER A 229 7.13 4.88 -18.30
C SER A 229 7.12 6.05 -17.33
N LEU A 230 6.00 6.76 -17.17
CA LEU A 230 5.86 7.84 -16.20
C LEU A 230 6.08 7.33 -14.77
N ILE A 231 5.42 6.23 -14.43
CA ILE A 231 5.47 5.63 -13.09
C ILE A 231 6.90 5.22 -12.74
N HIS A 232 7.59 4.54 -13.65
CA HIS A 232 8.96 4.10 -13.45
C HIS A 232 9.96 5.25 -13.50
N ALA A 233 9.74 6.27 -14.32
CA ALA A 233 10.57 7.47 -14.32
C ALA A 233 10.46 8.22 -12.99
N ALA A 234 9.24 8.36 -12.45
CA ALA A 234 9.00 8.99 -11.16
C ALA A 234 9.68 8.22 -10.01
N ALA A 235 9.64 6.89 -10.04
CA ALA A 235 10.35 6.04 -9.08
C ALA A 235 11.88 6.17 -9.20
N ALA A 236 12.42 6.25 -10.42
CA ALA A 236 13.86 6.45 -10.63
C ALA A 236 14.34 7.80 -10.08
N LEU A 237 13.58 8.88 -10.29
CA LEU A 237 13.88 10.18 -9.69
C LEU A 237 13.86 10.14 -8.17
N LEU A 238 12.91 9.41 -7.57
CA LEU A 238 12.88 9.23 -6.11
C LEU A 238 14.13 8.50 -5.62
N LEU A 239 14.52 7.40 -6.27
CA LEU A 239 15.72 6.64 -5.89
C LEU A 239 16.98 7.49 -5.98
N GLU A 240 17.11 8.34 -7.00
CA GLU A 240 18.26 9.23 -7.13
C GLU A 240 18.32 10.27 -6.00
N MET A 241 17.17 10.74 -5.52
CA MET A 241 17.08 11.73 -4.45
C MET A 241 17.27 11.11 -3.05
N ASP A 242 16.67 9.95 -2.80
CA ASP A 242 16.64 9.30 -1.48
C ASP A 242 17.83 8.36 -1.25
N MET A 243 18.37 7.76 -2.31
CA MET A 243 19.45 6.77 -2.24
C MET A 243 20.70 7.35 -2.93
N ASP A 244 20.92 7.01 -4.20
CA ASP A 244 21.98 7.55 -5.04
C ASP A 244 21.72 7.29 -6.54
N GLU A 245 22.56 7.87 -7.40
CA GLU A 245 22.48 7.71 -8.85
C GLU A 245 22.69 6.26 -9.32
N LEU A 246 23.53 5.48 -8.62
CA LEU A 246 23.84 4.10 -9.01
C LEU A 246 22.63 3.19 -8.80
N GLU A 247 21.90 3.36 -7.71
CA GLU A 247 20.65 2.64 -7.43
C GLU A 247 19.56 2.99 -8.43
N ALA A 248 19.39 4.28 -8.76
CA ALA A 248 18.47 4.73 -9.79
C ALA A 248 18.81 4.14 -11.17
N GLN A 249 20.09 4.14 -11.57
CA GLN A 249 20.53 3.54 -12.84
C GLN A 249 20.34 2.02 -12.87
N SER A 250 20.66 1.33 -11.78
CA SER A 250 20.46 -0.13 -11.63
C SER A 250 18.99 -0.51 -11.78
N TYR A 251 18.12 0.28 -11.15
CA TYR A 251 16.67 0.16 -11.30
C TYR A 251 16.22 0.36 -12.76
N LEU A 252 16.67 1.44 -13.42
CA LEU A 252 16.30 1.74 -14.81
C LEU A 252 16.71 0.64 -15.79
N VAL A 253 17.92 0.08 -15.64
CA VAL A 253 18.40 -1.02 -16.48
C VAL A 253 17.50 -2.25 -16.33
N ARG A 254 17.11 -2.59 -15.10
CA ARG A 254 16.22 -3.73 -14.81
C ARG A 254 14.84 -3.53 -15.44
N ILE A 255 14.20 -2.40 -15.13
CA ILE A 255 12.82 -2.12 -15.57
C ILE A 255 12.73 -1.96 -17.09
N ARG A 256 13.70 -1.29 -17.73
CA ARG A 256 13.73 -1.16 -19.20
C ARG A 256 13.65 -2.52 -19.89
N ARG A 257 14.36 -3.52 -19.35
CA ARG A 257 14.38 -4.88 -19.90
C ARG A 257 13.09 -5.65 -19.57
N GLU A 258 12.63 -5.57 -18.33
CA GLU A 258 11.46 -6.30 -17.83
C GLU A 258 10.17 -5.84 -18.50
N HIS A 259 9.96 -4.52 -18.60
CA HIS A 259 8.74 -3.91 -19.13
C HIS A 259 8.85 -3.50 -20.62
N ARG A 260 10.03 -3.69 -21.25
CA ARG A 260 10.30 -3.33 -22.65
C ARG A 260 10.06 -1.84 -22.96
N LEU A 261 10.59 -0.96 -22.11
CA LEU A 261 10.43 0.50 -22.20
C LEU A 261 11.72 1.17 -22.71
N PRO A 262 12.06 1.10 -24.01
CA PRO A 262 13.35 1.58 -24.52
C PRO A 262 13.60 3.06 -24.26
N ASP A 263 12.53 3.87 -24.27
CA ASP A 263 12.58 5.33 -24.15
C ASP A 263 12.56 5.82 -22.69
N LEU A 264 12.52 4.89 -21.71
CA LEU A 264 12.45 5.23 -20.29
C LEU A 264 13.54 6.22 -19.83
N PRO A 265 14.83 6.11 -20.24
CA PRO A 265 15.84 7.10 -19.86
C PRO A 265 15.52 8.52 -20.36
N GLU A 266 14.96 8.66 -21.56
CA GLU A 266 14.56 9.97 -22.08
C GLU A 266 13.37 10.52 -21.28
N VAL A 267 12.40 9.66 -20.93
CA VAL A 267 11.26 10.04 -20.08
C VAL A 267 11.74 10.52 -18.71
N VAL A 268 12.74 9.87 -18.10
CA VAL A 268 13.34 10.31 -16.84
C VAL A 268 13.89 11.73 -16.95
N GLU A 269 14.66 12.02 -18.00
CA GLU A 269 15.25 13.35 -18.20
C GLU A 269 14.19 14.42 -18.47
N ARG A 270 13.17 14.10 -19.28
CA ARG A 270 12.04 15.03 -19.51
C ARG A 270 11.24 15.26 -18.22
N LEU A 271 11.06 14.23 -17.40
CA LEU A 271 10.39 14.34 -16.10
C LEU A 271 11.23 15.13 -15.09
N ARG A 272 12.55 14.95 -15.08
CA ARG A 272 13.49 15.72 -14.26
C ARG A 272 13.41 17.21 -14.59
N ALA A 273 13.47 17.54 -15.88
CA ALA A 273 13.34 18.91 -16.36
C ALA A 273 11.96 19.48 -15.98
N PHE A 274 10.90 18.68 -16.15
CA PHE A 274 9.56 19.06 -15.70
C PHE A 274 9.55 19.41 -14.21
N VAL A 275 9.93 18.50 -13.31
CA VAL A 275 9.83 18.74 -11.85
C VAL A 275 10.72 19.90 -11.38
N THR A 276 11.85 20.15 -12.04
CA THR A 276 12.83 21.19 -11.66
C THR A 276 12.47 22.57 -12.21
N GLU A 277 12.12 22.67 -13.50
CA GLU A 277 12.00 23.96 -14.19
C GLU A 277 10.58 24.56 -14.12
N GLY A 278 9.55 23.74 -13.91
CA GLY A 278 8.17 24.24 -13.82
C GLY A 278 7.68 24.94 -15.09
N ASN A 279 8.18 24.53 -16.26
CA ASN A 279 8.07 25.21 -17.56
C ASN A 279 6.65 25.23 -18.20
N GLY A 280 5.58 25.09 -17.41
CA GLY A 280 4.18 25.22 -17.85
C GLY A 280 3.66 24.08 -18.73
N ARG A 281 4.49 23.08 -19.04
CA ARG A 281 4.11 21.91 -19.83
C ARG A 281 3.17 21.00 -19.06
N SER A 282 2.29 20.29 -19.76
CA SER A 282 1.49 19.22 -19.16
C SER A 282 2.29 17.92 -19.06
N LEU A 283 1.89 17.02 -18.15
CA LEU A 283 2.50 15.68 -18.05
C LEU A 283 2.39 14.89 -19.37
N ALA A 284 1.35 15.14 -20.17
CA ALA A 284 1.19 14.47 -21.47
C ALA A 284 2.18 14.98 -22.52
N GLU A 285 2.71 16.20 -22.38
CA GLU A 285 3.67 16.77 -23.34
C GLU A 285 5.10 16.27 -23.12
N ILE A 286 5.38 15.60 -22.01
CA ILE A 286 6.70 15.07 -21.66
C ILE A 286 6.79 13.53 -21.80
N LEU A 287 5.70 12.87 -22.21
CA LEU A 287 5.57 11.42 -22.40
C LEU A 287 5.40 11.04 -23.88
#